data_AF-C5CFZ4-F1
#
_entry.id   AF-C5CFZ4-F1
#
_cell.length_a   1.000
_cell.length_b   1.000
_cell.length_c   1.000
_cell.angle_alpha   90.00
_cell.angle_beta   90.00
_cell.angle_gamma   90.00
#
_symmetry.space_group_name_H-M   'P 1'
#
loop_
_entity.id
_entity.type
_entity.pdbx_description
1 polymer ?
#
loop_
_entity_poly.entity_id
_entity_poly.type
_entity_poly.pdbx_seq_one_letter_code
_entity_poly.pdbx_strand_id
1 'polypeptide(L)'
;MKRRLLVIIAIATLLVSFSSVTFADSYDLVIRMVDQANATIETMIEKAIIAANKITEAYDNAVEAAGDNEELIAKLTDAYNKAIQKLGQSLVSSTSAISESVIRTAAIFGVKVECYPVEVVLGNQVFIVDPLRVIDD
;
A
#
# COMPACT_ATOMS: atom_id res chain seq x y z
N MET A 1 -22.28 -17.53 10.23
CA MET A 1 -21.03 -16.78 9.96
C MET A 1 -20.80 -16.59 8.44
N LYS A 2 -21.66 -15.81 7.74
CA LYS A 2 -21.54 -15.57 6.29
C LYS A 2 -21.86 -14.12 5.90
N ARG A 3 -21.23 -13.14 6.58
CA ARG A 3 -21.47 -11.71 6.29
C ARG A 3 -20.20 -10.86 6.14
N ARG A 4 -19.01 -11.45 6.17
CA ARG A 4 -17.74 -10.69 6.07
C ARG A 4 -16.95 -10.94 4.77
N LEU A 5 -17.49 -11.72 3.84
CA LEU A 5 -16.79 -12.10 2.60
C LEU A 5 -17.27 -11.36 1.34
N LEU A 6 -18.13 -10.34 1.46
CA LEU A 6 -18.77 -9.69 0.31
C LEU A 6 -18.20 -8.30 -0.04
N VAL A 7 -17.31 -7.72 0.78
CA VAL A 7 -16.85 -6.33 0.56
C VAL A 7 -15.50 -6.25 -0.17
N ILE A 8 -14.74 -7.35 -0.25
CA ILE A 8 -13.39 -7.32 -0.87
C ILE A 8 -13.42 -7.59 -2.38
N ILE A 9 -14.54 -8.09 -2.93
CA ILE A 9 -14.64 -8.50 -4.35
C ILE A 9 -15.25 -7.42 -5.26
N ALA A 10 -15.78 -6.32 -4.72
CA ALA A 10 -16.50 -5.32 -5.53
C ALA A 10 -15.61 -4.33 -6.30
N ILE A 11 -14.29 -4.29 -6.03
CA ILE A 11 -13.38 -3.30 -6.65
C ILE A 11 -12.67 -3.87 -7.90
N ALA A 12 -12.66 -5.19 -8.08
CA ALA A 12 -11.92 -5.86 -9.16
C ALA A 12 -12.65 -5.94 -10.52
N THR A 13 -13.92 -5.56 -10.59
CA THR A 13 -14.75 -5.83 -11.79
C THR A 13 -14.87 -4.68 -12.78
N LEU A 14 -14.11 -3.58 -12.66
CA LEU A 14 -14.31 -2.40 -13.50
C LEU A 14 -13.52 -2.37 -14.83
N LEU A 15 -12.68 -3.36 -15.14
CA LEU A 15 -11.66 -3.21 -16.20
C LEU A 15 -11.82 -4.11 -17.44
N VAL A 16 -12.98 -4.69 -17.71
CA VAL A 16 -13.14 -5.59 -18.87
C VAL A 16 -14.23 -5.14 -19.82
N SER A 17 -13.96 -4.11 -20.61
CA SER A 17 -14.64 -3.92 -21.90
C SER A 17 -14.03 -2.78 -22.71
N PHE A 18 -12.97 -3.02 -23.50
CA PHE A 18 -12.65 -2.17 -24.66
C PHE A 18 -12.05 -2.98 -25.82
N SER A 19 -12.82 -3.08 -26.90
CA SER A 19 -12.46 -3.56 -28.23
C SER A 19 -11.60 -2.52 -28.96
N SER A 20 -10.47 -2.96 -29.53
CA SER A 20 -9.64 -2.28 -30.54
C SER A 20 -9.34 -0.80 -30.28
N VAL A 21 -8.36 -0.53 -29.43
CA VAL A 21 -7.78 0.81 -29.22
C VAL A 21 -6.54 0.99 -30.10
N THR A 22 -6.42 2.15 -30.73
CA THR A 22 -5.23 2.59 -31.48
C THR A 22 -4.08 2.84 -30.49
N PHE A 23 -2.83 2.63 -30.91
CA PHE A 23 -1.66 2.66 -30.02
C PHE A 23 -1.46 4.00 -29.27
N ALA A 24 -1.75 5.14 -29.91
CA ALA A 24 -1.64 6.45 -29.24
C ALA A 24 -2.66 6.63 -28.11
N ASP A 25 -3.90 6.18 -28.31
CA ASP A 25 -4.95 6.21 -27.28
C ASP A 25 -4.67 5.20 -26.15
N SER A 26 -3.99 4.10 -26.48
CA SER A 26 -3.56 3.07 -25.52
C SER A 26 -2.45 3.55 -24.60
N TYR A 27 -1.51 4.35 -25.10
CA TYR A 27 -0.42 4.90 -24.28
C TYR A 27 -0.92 5.94 -23.27
N ASP A 28 -1.75 6.89 -23.72
CA ASP A 28 -2.38 7.89 -22.84
C ASP A 28 -3.31 7.24 -21.79
N LEU A 29 -3.95 6.12 -22.14
CA LEU A 29 -4.70 5.32 -21.18
C LEU A 29 -3.79 4.73 -20.10
N VAL A 30 -2.65 4.13 -20.49
CA VAL A 30 -1.70 3.53 -19.54
C VAL A 30 -1.11 4.60 -18.61
N ILE A 31 -0.76 5.78 -19.12
CA ILE A 31 -0.29 6.89 -18.27
C ILE A 31 -1.32 7.22 -17.19
N ARG A 32 -2.59 7.42 -17.58
CA ARG A 32 -3.65 7.72 -16.62
C ARG A 32 -3.84 6.61 -15.58
N MET A 33 -3.69 5.35 -15.99
CA MET A 33 -3.74 4.21 -15.07
C MET A 33 -2.59 4.23 -14.06
N VAL A 34 -1.36 4.52 -14.51
CA VAL A 34 -0.18 4.66 -13.65
C VAL A 34 -0.38 5.81 -12.66
N ASP A 35 -0.81 6.98 -13.14
CA ASP A 35 -1.04 8.16 -12.29
C ASP A 35 -2.11 7.89 -11.22
N GLN A 36 -3.23 7.27 -11.62
CA GLN A 36 -4.30 6.93 -10.68
C GLN A 36 -3.84 5.90 -9.64
N ALA A 37 -3.06 4.91 -10.04
CA ALA A 37 -2.51 3.91 -9.14
C ALA A 37 -1.53 4.53 -8.15
N ASN A 38 -0.64 5.41 -8.63
CA ASN A 38 0.31 6.13 -7.77
C ASN A 38 -0.40 7.04 -6.76
N ALA A 39 -1.43 7.79 -7.18
CA ALA A 39 -2.24 8.60 -6.27
C ALA A 39 -2.95 7.74 -5.21
N THR A 40 -3.39 6.53 -5.60
CA THR A 40 -4.00 5.57 -4.66
C THR A 40 -2.96 5.06 -3.66
N ILE A 41 -1.76 4.68 -4.13
CA ILE A 41 -0.65 4.23 -3.30
C ILE A 41 -0.23 5.32 -2.31
N GLU A 42 -0.10 6.57 -2.77
CA GLU A 42 0.22 7.73 -1.93
C GLU A 42 -0.82 7.91 -0.82
N THR A 43 -2.11 7.88 -1.17
CA THR A 43 -3.20 7.94 -0.18
C THR A 43 -3.12 6.81 0.84
N MET A 44 -2.70 5.61 0.43
CA MET A 44 -2.52 4.46 1.34
C MET A 44 -1.33 4.65 2.27
N ILE A 45 -0.22 5.20 1.76
CA ILE A 45 0.95 5.56 2.56
C ILE A 45 0.57 6.59 3.61
N GLU A 46 -0.10 7.68 3.24
CA GLU A 46 -0.55 8.72 4.17
C GLU A 46 -1.43 8.15 5.29
N LYS A 47 -2.40 7.30 4.93
CA LYS A 47 -3.27 6.64 5.91
C LYS A 47 -2.49 5.72 6.84
N ALA A 48 -1.51 4.99 6.33
CA ALA A 48 -0.65 4.15 7.13
C ALA A 48 0.21 4.97 8.09
N ILE A 49 0.76 6.12 7.66
CA ILE A 49 1.51 7.03 8.52
C ILE A 49 0.63 7.55 9.66
N ILE A 50 -0.59 8.01 9.34
CA ILE A 50 -1.54 8.47 10.35
C ILE A 50 -1.87 7.36 11.36
N ALA A 51 -2.08 6.13 10.88
CA ALA A 51 -2.34 4.99 11.75
C ALA A 51 -1.13 4.64 12.62
N ALA A 52 0.08 4.65 12.06
CA ALA A 52 1.31 4.39 12.78
C ALA A 52 1.52 5.43 13.89
N ASN A 53 1.32 6.71 13.61
CA ASN A 53 1.44 7.79 14.60
C ASN A 53 0.49 7.59 15.78
N LYS A 54 -0.76 7.18 15.52
CA LYS A 54 -1.72 6.86 16.59
C LYS A 54 -1.31 5.65 17.43
N ILE A 55 -0.71 4.64 16.80
CA ILE A 55 -0.17 3.47 17.49
C ILE A 55 1.01 3.87 18.38
N THR A 56 1.90 4.72 17.87
CA THR A 56 3.05 5.24 18.63
C THR A 56 2.59 6.07 19.81
N GLU A 57 1.65 7.01 19.62
CA GLU A 57 1.10 7.82 20.71
C GLU A 57 0.46 6.93 21.81
N ALA A 58 -0.29 5.90 21.42
CA ALA A 58 -0.86 4.95 22.38
C ALA A 58 0.20 4.15 23.13
N TYR A 59 1.30 3.78 22.47
CA TYR A 59 2.44 3.11 23.09
C TYR A 59 3.16 4.02 24.09
N ASP A 60 3.46 5.26 23.70
CA ASP A 60 4.18 6.22 24.56
C ASP A 60 3.39 6.49 25.85
N ASN A 61 2.08 6.72 25.73
CA ASN A 61 1.19 6.87 26.89
C ASN A 61 1.16 5.62 27.78
N ALA A 62 1.18 4.43 27.18
CA ALA A 62 1.17 3.17 27.92
C ALA A 62 2.50 2.92 28.65
N VAL A 63 3.62 3.31 28.04
CA VAL A 63 4.95 3.23 28.67
C VAL A 63 5.06 4.22 29.82
N GLU A 64 4.58 5.46 29.65
CA GLU A 64 4.54 6.44 30.74
C GLU A 64 3.70 5.92 31.92
N ALA A 65 2.54 5.35 31.65
CA ALA A 65 1.68 4.76 32.68
C ALA A 65 2.28 3.51 33.36
N ALA A 66 3.19 2.80 32.69
CA ALA A 66 3.86 1.63 33.24
C ALA A 66 4.95 1.99 34.28
N GLY A 67 5.45 3.22 34.28
CA GLY A 67 6.55 3.65 35.14
C GLY A 67 7.80 2.79 34.93
N ASP A 68 8.46 2.36 36.01
CA ASP A 68 9.68 1.54 35.95
C ASP A 68 9.42 0.02 35.82
N ASN A 69 8.20 -0.38 35.47
CA ASN A 69 7.88 -1.81 35.31
C ASN A 69 8.46 -2.37 34.01
N GLU A 70 9.72 -2.83 34.08
CA GLU A 70 10.48 -3.35 32.94
C GLU A 70 9.76 -4.50 32.21
N GLU A 71 9.11 -5.42 32.93
CA GLU A 71 8.38 -6.53 32.32
C GLU A 71 7.18 -6.04 31.49
N LEU A 72 6.44 -5.07 32.03
CA LEU A 72 5.30 -4.48 31.33
C LEU A 72 5.77 -3.67 30.12
N ILE A 73 6.82 -2.86 30.25
CA ILE A 73 7.41 -2.11 29.14
C ILE A 73 7.83 -3.07 28.02
N ALA A 74 8.54 -4.16 28.35
CA ALA A 74 8.96 -5.13 27.35
C ALA A 74 7.78 -5.73 26.57
N LYS A 75 6.65 -6.03 27.25
CA LYS A 75 5.42 -6.51 26.60
C LYS A 75 4.78 -5.46 25.72
N LEU A 76 4.75 -4.19 26.16
CA LEU A 76 4.22 -3.07 25.38
C LEU A 76 5.06 -2.84 24.12
N THR A 77 6.39 -2.89 24.23
CA THR A 77 7.31 -2.73 23.10
C THR A 77 7.14 -3.86 22.08
N ASP A 78 7.01 -5.11 22.52
CA ASP A 78 6.73 -6.25 21.63
C ASP A 78 5.37 -6.09 20.91
N ALA A 79 4.33 -5.68 21.63
CA ALA A 79 3.01 -5.43 21.05
C ALA A 79 3.03 -4.28 20.03
N TYR A 80 3.71 -3.17 20.36
CA TYR A 80 3.91 -2.03 19.47
C TYR A 80 4.64 -2.45 18.18
N ASN A 81 5.76 -3.15 18.30
CA ASN A 81 6.54 -3.61 17.15
C ASN A 81 5.71 -4.53 16.24
N LYS A 82 4.93 -5.45 16.82
CA LYS A 82 4.02 -6.33 16.07
C LYS A 82 2.91 -5.57 15.36
N ALA A 83 2.35 -4.55 16.00
CA ALA A 83 1.29 -3.72 15.41
C ALA A 83 1.81 -2.94 14.20
N ILE A 84 2.96 -2.28 14.33
CA ILE A 84 3.63 -1.56 13.24
C ILE A 84 4.01 -2.51 12.10
N GLN A 85 4.60 -3.67 12.43
CA GLN A 85 4.97 -4.69 11.44
C GLN A 85 3.77 -5.15 10.62
N LYS A 86 2.64 -5.41 11.26
CA LYS A 86 1.42 -5.84 10.60
C LYS A 86 0.83 -4.74 9.71
N LEU A 87 0.83 -3.49 10.18
CA LEU A 87 0.39 -2.34 9.41
C LEU A 87 1.24 -2.18 8.14
N GLY A 88 2.56 -2.18 8.28
CA GLY A 88 3.47 -2.06 7.14
C GLY A 88 3.38 -3.22 6.16
N GLN A 89 3.30 -4.47 6.64
CA GLN A 89 3.08 -5.63 5.75
C GLN A 89 1.77 -5.52 4.97
N SER A 90 0.70 -5.04 5.61
CA SER A 90 -0.58 -4.82 4.94
C SER A 90 -0.49 -3.72 3.87
N LEU A 91 0.26 -2.64 4.15
CA LEU A 91 0.53 -1.58 3.17
C LEU A 91 1.27 -2.16 1.96
N VAL A 92 2.44 -2.76 2.17
CA VAL A 92 3.28 -3.35 1.11
C VAL A 92 2.48 -4.35 0.28
N SER A 93 1.80 -5.31 0.91
CA SER A 93 1.02 -6.31 0.17
C SER A 93 -0.07 -5.69 -0.71
N SER A 94 -0.71 -4.63 -0.25
CA SER A 94 -1.82 -4.02 -0.98
C SER A 94 -1.32 -3.12 -2.11
N THR A 95 -0.24 -2.37 -1.88
CA THR A 95 0.37 -1.52 -2.90
C THR A 95 1.04 -2.35 -3.99
N SER A 96 1.76 -3.43 -3.64
CA SER A 96 2.30 -4.37 -4.63
C SER A 96 1.20 -5.00 -5.50
N ALA A 97 0.05 -5.36 -4.92
CA ALA A 97 -1.07 -5.90 -5.69
C ALA A 97 -1.64 -4.89 -6.72
N ILE A 98 -1.71 -3.62 -6.35
CA ILE A 98 -2.09 -2.52 -7.26
C ILE A 98 -1.06 -2.43 -8.38
N SER A 99 0.23 -2.35 -8.03
CA SER A 99 1.33 -2.19 -8.98
C SER A 99 1.39 -3.34 -9.99
N GLU A 100 1.32 -4.57 -9.51
CA GLU A 100 1.27 -5.75 -10.37
C GLU A 100 0.05 -5.74 -11.32
N SER A 101 -1.10 -5.28 -10.85
CA SER A 101 -2.31 -5.21 -11.68
C SER A 101 -2.15 -4.22 -12.83
N VAL A 102 -1.54 -3.06 -12.56
CA VAL A 102 -1.28 -2.05 -13.59
C VAL A 102 -0.22 -2.53 -14.58
N ILE A 103 0.89 -3.12 -14.11
CA ILE A 103 1.94 -3.68 -14.98
C ILE A 103 1.35 -4.73 -15.93
N ARG A 104 0.54 -5.66 -15.42
CA ARG A 104 -0.13 -6.66 -16.26
C ARG A 104 -1.04 -6.02 -17.30
N THR A 105 -1.75 -4.96 -16.93
CA THR A 105 -2.67 -4.28 -17.86
C THR A 105 -1.91 -3.48 -18.90
N ALA A 106 -0.87 -2.76 -18.52
CA ALA A 106 -0.01 -2.00 -19.42
C ALA A 106 0.64 -2.90 -20.48
N ALA A 107 1.07 -4.11 -20.08
CA ALA A 107 1.63 -5.10 -21.00
C ALA A 107 0.64 -5.55 -22.09
N ILE A 108 -0.67 -5.59 -21.81
CA ILE A 108 -1.71 -5.89 -22.82
C ILE A 108 -1.75 -4.80 -23.91
N PHE A 109 -1.48 -3.56 -23.52
CA PHE A 109 -1.40 -2.41 -24.42
C PHE A 109 -0.01 -2.21 -25.05
N GLY A 110 0.95 -3.11 -24.78
CA GLY A 110 2.31 -3.03 -25.30
C GLY A 110 3.17 -1.94 -24.65
N VAL A 111 2.73 -1.37 -23.53
CA VAL A 111 3.48 -0.33 -22.80
C VAL A 111 4.24 -0.97 -21.64
N LYS A 112 5.52 -0.64 -21.50
CA LYS A 112 6.34 -1.12 -20.38
C LYS A 112 6.16 -0.19 -19.17
N VAL A 113 5.86 -0.80 -18.03
CA VAL A 113 5.75 -0.12 -16.73
C VAL A 113 6.54 -0.93 -15.73
N GLU A 114 7.28 -0.26 -14.86
CA GLU A 114 8.01 -0.89 -13.77
C GLU A 114 7.73 -0.23 -12.43
N CYS A 115 8.04 -0.98 -11.37
CA CYS A 115 8.09 -0.45 -10.02
C CYS A 115 9.40 0.27 -9.78
N TYR A 116 9.38 1.31 -8.94
CA TYR A 116 10.58 1.86 -8.32
C TYR A 116 10.44 1.83 -6.79
N PRO A 117 11.47 1.42 -6.04
CA PRO A 117 11.35 1.25 -4.60
C PRO A 117 11.31 2.61 -3.89
N VAL A 118 10.35 2.78 -2.97
CA VAL A 118 10.21 3.94 -2.10
C VAL A 118 10.16 3.48 -0.64
N GLU A 119 11.03 4.07 0.19
CA GLU A 119 11.06 3.80 1.62
C GLU A 119 9.95 4.58 2.35
N VAL A 120 9.19 3.88 3.17
CA VAL A 120 8.12 4.43 4.01
C VAL A 120 8.42 4.05 5.46
N VAL A 121 8.61 5.06 6.29
CA VAL A 121 8.82 4.90 7.73
C VAL A 121 7.48 4.87 8.45
N LEU A 122 7.20 3.80 9.18
CA LEU A 122 6.02 3.66 10.03
C LEU A 122 6.51 3.36 11.46
N GLY A 123 6.25 4.27 12.39
CA GLY A 123 6.76 4.14 13.76
C GLY A 123 8.28 4.03 13.78
N ASN A 124 8.81 2.89 14.25
CA ASN A 124 10.24 2.60 14.31
C ASN A 124 10.74 1.63 13.22
N GLN A 125 9.93 1.37 12.19
CA GLN A 125 10.24 0.40 11.15
C GLN A 125 10.17 1.02 9.75
N VAL A 126 10.96 0.48 8.83
CA VAL A 126 11.01 0.92 7.42
C VAL A 126 10.42 -0.17 6.53
N PHE A 127 9.57 0.24 5.60
CA PHE A 127 8.91 -0.63 4.62
C PHE A 127 9.18 -0.12 3.21
N ILE A 128 9.35 -1.03 2.25
CA ILE A 128 9.51 -0.68 0.84
C ILE A 128 8.17 -0.80 0.15
N VAL A 129 7.72 0.30 -0.46
CA VAL A 129 6.53 0.36 -1.31
C VAL A 129 6.98 0.56 -2.75
N ASP A 130 6.21 0.01 -3.68
CA ASP A 130 6.56 -0.06 -5.09
C ASP A 130 5.63 0.78 -5.99
N PRO A 131 5.72 2.13 -6.00
CA PRO A 131 5.02 2.94 -7.00
C PRO A 131 5.52 2.66 -8.42
N LEU A 132 4.77 3.16 -9.41
CA LEU A 132 4.91 2.80 -10.81
C LEU A 132 5.47 3.95 -11.66
N ARG A 133 6.26 3.60 -12.68
CA ARG A 133 6.64 4.52 -13.76
C ARG A 133 6.57 3.84 -15.12
N VAL A 134 6.16 4.60 -16.13
CA VAL A 134 6.24 4.16 -17.54
C VAL A 134 7.70 4.22 -17.98
N ILE A 135 8.15 3.19 -18.69
CA ILE A 135 9.45 3.19 -19.37
C ILE A 135 9.18 3.23 -20.87
N ASP A 136 9.61 4.30 -21.51
CA ASP A 136 9.67 4.39 -22.97
C ASP A 136 11.07 3.94 -23.43
N ASP A 137 11.12 3.05 -24.43
CA ASP A 137 12.34 2.73 -25.19
C ASP A 137 12.33 3.50 -26.52
#